data_AF-K9E4U9-F1
#
_entry.id   AF-K9E4U9-F1
#
_cell.length_a   1.000
_cell.length_b   1.000
_cell.length_c   1.000
_cell.angle_alpha   90.00
_cell.angle_beta   90.00
_cell.angle_gamma   90.00
#
_symmetry.space_group_name_H-M   'P 1'
#
loop_
_entity.id
_entity.type
_entity.pdbx_description
1 polymer ?
#
loop_
_entity_poly.entity_id
_entity_poly.type
_entity_poly.pdbx_seq_one_letter_code
_entity_poly.pdbx_strand_id
1 'polypeptide(L)' 'MIREVIIEAMKIRKIKSKDLAELIGVAKSSMSLFFNGKMNLGQEKIEMMLKFLNIDLVIR' A
#
# COMPACT_ATOMS: atom_id res chain seq x y z
N MET A 1 -6.94 -5.21 8.73
CA MET A 1 -6.46 -3.81 8.90
C MET A 1 -6.19 -3.22 7.51
N ILE A 2 -5.75 -1.97 7.39
CA ILE A 2 -5.54 -1.31 6.07
C ILE A 2 -4.55 -2.08 5.17
N ARG A 3 -3.57 -2.77 5.78
CA ARG A 3 -2.52 -3.52 5.09
C ARG A 3 -3.06 -4.73 4.34
N GLU A 4 -3.95 -5.48 4.96
CA GLU A 4 -4.56 -6.68 4.39
C GLU A 4 -5.42 -6.31 3.18
N VAL A 5 -6.17 -5.20 3.27
CA VAL A 5 -6.95 -4.65 2.14
C VAL A 5 -6.03 -4.28 0.98
N ILE A 6 -4.90 -3.61 1.26
CA ILE A 6 -3.89 -3.27 0.24
C ILE A 6 -3.31 -4.54 -0.40
N ILE A 7 -2.95 -5.55 0.39
CA ILE A 7 -2.39 -6.82 -0.10
C ILE A 7 -3.39 -7.57 -0.99
N GLU A 8 -4.65 -7.64 -0.58
CA GLU A 8 -5.71 -8.29 -1.35
C GLU A 8 -5.95 -7.55 -2.68
N ALA A 9 -6.05 -6.23 -2.62
CA ALA A 9 -6.17 -5.36 -3.79
C ALA A 9 -5.02 -5.54 -4.79
N MET A 10 -3.78 -5.70 -4.29
CA MET A 10 -2.62 -5.99 -5.13
C MET A 10 -2.73 -7.36 -5.81
N LYS A 11 -3.19 -8.40 -5.10
CA LYS A 11 -3.38 -9.75 -5.66
C LYS A 11 -4.40 -9.74 -6.79
N ILE A 12 -5.56 -9.11 -6.58
CA ILE A 12 -6.63 -8.99 -7.58
C ILE A 12 -6.11 -8.30 -8.85
N ARG A 13 -5.33 -7.23 -8.68
CA ARG A 13 -4.82 -6.39 -9.77
C ARG A 13 -3.46 -6.84 -10.33
N LYS A 14 -2.90 -7.94 -9.83
CA LYS A 14 -1.59 -8.48 -10.21
C LYS A 14 -0.44 -7.47 -10.08
N ILE A 15 -0.50 -6.60 -9.07
CA ILE A 15 0.53 -5.59 -8.77
C ILE A 15 1.58 -6.20 -7.84
N LYS A 16 2.87 -6.02 -8.17
CA LYS A 16 3.96 -6.49 -7.30
C LYS A 16 4.29 -5.42 -6.26
N SER A 17 4.75 -5.86 -5.09
CA SER A 17 5.20 -4.96 -4.01
C SER A 17 6.28 -3.98 -4.46
N LYS A 18 7.19 -4.41 -5.34
CA LYS A 18 8.22 -3.54 -5.92
C LYS A 18 7.65 -2.38 -6.76
N ASP A 19 6.58 -2.65 -7.50
CA ASP A 19 5.97 -1.67 -8.40
C ASP A 19 5.20 -0.64 -7.56
N LEU A 20 4.48 -1.10 -6.54
CA LEU A 20 3.81 -0.22 -5.58
C LEU A 20 4.81 0.67 -4.83
N ALA A 21 5.96 0.13 -4.42
CA ALA A 21 7.00 0.88 -3.71
C ALA A 21 7.57 2.02 -4.58
N GLU A 22 7.82 1.74 -5.85
CA GLU A 22 8.28 2.72 -6.84
C GLU A 22 7.24 3.82 -7.06
N LEU A 23 5.97 3.44 -7.24
CA LEU A 23 4.86 4.37 -7.45
C LEU A 23 4.63 5.35 -6.30
N ILE A 24 4.78 4.90 -5.06
CA ILE A 24 4.61 5.79 -3.90
C ILE A 24 5.92 6.43 -3.45
N GLY A 25 7.02 6.17 -4.15
CA GLY A 25 8.34 6.77 -3.87
C GLY A 25 8.93 6.32 -2.53
N VAL A 26 8.89 5.03 -2.22
CA VAL A 26 9.54 4.44 -1.03
C VAL A 26 10.50 3.32 -1.41
N ALA A 27 11.47 3.04 -0.54
CA ALA A 27 12.35 1.90 -0.74
C ALA A 27 11.59 0.57 -0.67
N LYS A 28 12.03 -0.44 -1.43
CA LYS A 28 11.45 -1.80 -1.39
C LYS A 28 11.50 -2.41 0.01
N SER A 29 12.57 -2.14 0.75
CA SER A 29 12.72 -2.56 2.15
C SER A 29 11.64 -1.93 3.04
N SER A 30 11.39 -0.63 2.88
CA SER A 30 10.32 0.10 3.59
C SER A 30 8.94 -0.50 3.32
N MET A 31 8.65 -0.87 2.07
CA MET A 31 7.39 -1.52 1.72
C MET A 31 7.23 -2.89 2.40
N SER A 32 8.29 -3.70 2.43
CA SER A 32 8.29 -4.98 3.15
C SER A 32 8.07 -4.80 4.66
N LEU A 33 8.75 -3.83 5.28
CA LEU A 33 8.57 -3.52 6.70
C LEU A 33 7.15 -3.04 6.99
N PHE A 34 6.57 -2.24 6.09
CA PHE A 34 5.18 -1.81 6.18
C PHE A 34 4.22 -3.00 6.18
N PHE A 35 4.31 -3.90 5.19
CA PHE A 35 3.41 -5.06 5.11
C PHE A 35 3.57 -6.02 6.29
N ASN A 36 4.77 -6.14 6.85
CA ASN A 36 5.04 -6.96 8.02
C ASN A 36 4.70 -6.27 9.35
N GLY A 37 4.13 -5.06 9.32
CA GLY A 37 3.74 -4.32 10.53
C GLY A 37 4.90 -3.76 11.34
N LYS A 38 6.14 -3.85 10.84
CA LYS A 38 7.36 -3.35 11.50
C LYS A 38 7.59 -1.85 11.28
N MET A 39 6.85 -1.24 10.37
CA MET A 39 6.95 0.18 10.05
C MET A 39 5.56 0.72 9.67
N ASN A 40 5.30 1.98 10.04
CA ASN A 40 4.16 2.73 9.54
C ASN A 40 4.63 3.66 8.41
N LEU A 41 3.77 3.84 7.41
CA LEU A 41 3.95 4.86 6.38
C LEU A 41 3.08 6.06 6.75
N GLY A 42 3.53 7.25 6.35
CA GLY A 42 2.73 8.47 6.53
C GLY A 42 1.39 8.37 5.77
N GLN A 43 0.39 9.12 6.25
CA GLN A 43 -0.95 9.12 5.68
C GLN A 43 -0.95 9.41 4.17
N GLU A 44 -0.17 10.40 3.72
CA GLU A 44 0.01 10.73 2.30
C GLU A 44 0.37 9.49 1.46
N LYS A 45 1.32 8.68 1.93
CA LYS A 45 1.75 7.46 1.25
C LYS A 45 0.66 6.39 1.24
N ILE A 46 -0.12 6.30 2.32
CA ILE A 46 -1.27 5.39 2.40
C ILE A 46 -2.34 5.81 1.39
N GLU A 47 -2.69 7.09 1.34
CA GLU A 47 -3.65 7.64 0.38
C GLU A 47 -3.20 7.44 -1.07
N MET A 48 -1.92 7.62 -1.37
CA MET A 48 -1.36 7.30 -2.69
C MET A 48 -1.54 5.82 -3.04
N MET A 49 -1.27 4.89 -2.11
CA MET A 49 -1.51 3.46 -2.34
C MET A 49 -2.99 3.17 -2.61
N LEU A 50 -3.90 3.73 -1.80
CA LEU A 50 -5.33 3.51 -1.96
C LEU A 50 -5.84 4.05 -3.30
N LYS A 51 -5.43 5.27 -3.67
CA LYS A 51 -5.76 5.88 -4.96
C LYS A 51 -5.25 5.05 -6.13
N PHE A 52 -4.00 4.60 -6.09
CA PHE A 52 -3.43 3.75 -7.14
C PHE A 52 -4.15 2.41 -7.24
N LEU A 53 -4.52 1.85 -6.10
CA LEU A 53 -5.28 0.61 -6.03
C LEU A 53 -6.78 0.82 -6.25
N ASN A 54 -7.26 2.02 -6.58
CA ASN A 54 -8.68 2.33 -6.75
C ASN A 54 -9.54 1.78 -5.59
N ILE A 55 -9.12 2.08 -4.36
CA ILE A 55 -9.81 1.73 -3.12
C ILE A 55 -10.41 3.02 -2.55
N ASP A 56 -11.73 3.08 -2.47
CA ASP A 56 -12.42 4.20 -1.84
C ASP A 56 -12.43 4.05 -0.32
N LEU A 57 -11.92 5.07 0.37
CA LEU A 57 -12.05 5.18 1.82
C LEU A 57 -13.35 5.91 2.15
N VAL A 58 -14.36 5.18 2.62
CA VAL A 58 -15.64 5.75 3.05
C VAL A 58 -15.66 5.83 4.59
N ILE A 59 -15.63 7.05 5.12
CA ILE A 59 -15.86 7.32 6.54
C ILE A 59 -17.35 7.62 6.71
N ARG A 60 -18.02 6.88 7.60
CA ARG A 60 -19.44 7.08 7.95
C ARG A 60 -19.57 7.43 9.41
#